data_AF-V5GKN6-F1
#
_entry.id   AF-V5GKN6-F1
#
_cell.length_a   1.000
_cell.length_b   1.000
_cell.length_c   1.000
_cell.angle_alpha   90.00
_cell.angle_beta   90.00
_cell.angle_gamma   90.00
#
_symmetry.space_group_name_H-M   'P 1'
#
loop_
_entity.id
_entity.type
_entity.pdbx_description
1 polymer ?
#
loop_
_entity_poly.entity_id
_entity_poly.type
_entity_poly.pdbx_seq_one_letter_code
_entity_poly.pdbx_strand_id
1 'polypeptide(L)'
;TNFKALSGCQQRKKSLLGRKPILTVDQESALAQRIIRLSQVDYPLTPGVLRSCVYKFAKTNNIKNPFRTEKEMAGLFWLKGFLSRNPESRPRKAQNLNPAQVQK
;
A
#
# COMPACT_ATOMS: atom_id res chain seq x y z
N THR A 1 2.94 34.03 15.21
CA THR A 1 3.15 32.60 15.55
C THR A 1 1.81 31.96 15.85
N ASN A 2 1.20 31.29 14.88
CA ASN A 2 0.04 30.41 15.15
C ASN A 2 -0.19 29.47 13.96
N PHE A 3 0.43 28.29 14.01
CA PHE A 3 0.04 27.15 13.18
C PHE A 3 -1.08 26.40 13.88
N LYS A 4 -2.32 26.90 13.75
CA LYS A 4 -3.53 26.10 13.98
C LYS A 4 -4.01 25.60 12.62
N ALA A 5 -3.73 24.35 12.31
CA ALA A 5 -4.61 23.46 11.54
C ALA A 5 -3.88 22.14 11.25
N LEU A 6 -4.11 21.13 12.08
CA LEU A 6 -4.14 19.75 11.61
C LEU A 6 -5.45 19.15 12.09
N SER A 7 -6.39 19.21 11.16
CA SER A 7 -7.70 18.55 11.16
C SER A 7 -7.58 17.11 11.65
N GLY A 8 -8.27 16.81 12.75
CA GLY A 8 -8.62 15.43 13.10
C GLY A 8 -9.46 14.83 11.98
N CYS A 9 -8.85 13.96 11.17
CA CYS A 9 -9.56 13.17 10.16
C CYS A 9 -10.42 12.12 10.87
N GLN A 10 -11.67 12.48 11.16
CA GLN A 10 -12.71 11.61 11.70
C GLN A 10 -12.88 10.37 10.82
N GLN A 11 -12.48 9.21 11.33
CA GLN A 11 -12.58 7.94 10.63
C GLN A 11 -14.02 7.44 10.66
N ARG A 12 -14.75 7.58 9.54
CA ARG A 12 -16.06 6.96 9.34
C ARG A 12 -15.94 5.43 9.49
N LYS A 13 -16.46 4.87 10.58
CA LYS A 13 -16.63 3.42 10.76
C LYS A 13 -17.73 2.92 9.82
N LYS A 14 -17.37 2.59 8.57
CA LYS A 14 -18.21 1.76 7.70
C LYS A 14 -18.10 0.31 8.19
N SER A 15 -19.22 -0.31 8.54
CA SER A 15 -19.29 -1.75 8.81
C SER A 15 -19.03 -2.52 7.52
N LEU A 16 -17.77 -2.90 7.30
CA LEU A 16 -17.38 -3.71 6.16
C LEU A 16 -17.72 -5.17 6.47
N LEU A 17 -18.66 -5.77 5.75
CA LEU A 17 -19.00 -7.20 5.81
C LEU A 17 -17.83 -8.15 5.40
N GLY A 18 -16.60 -7.62 5.26
CA GLY A 18 -15.44 -8.33 4.75
C GLY A 18 -14.35 -8.58 5.80
N ARG A 19 -13.32 -9.33 5.40
CA ARG A 19 -12.16 -9.64 6.23
C ARG A 19 -11.44 -8.36 6.65
N LYS A 20 -11.26 -8.17 7.95
CA LYS A 20 -10.58 -7.00 8.51
C LYS A 20 -9.16 -6.88 7.94
N PRO A 21 -8.68 -5.67 7.61
CA PRO A 21 -7.30 -5.46 7.23
C PRO A 21 -6.36 -5.85 8.38
N ILE A 22 -5.18 -6.36 8.03
CA ILE A 22 -4.17 -6.83 8.99
C ILE A 22 -3.40 -5.64 9.57
N LEU A 23 -3.19 -4.61 8.75
CA LEU A 23 -2.54 -3.36 9.14
C LEU A 23 -3.62 -2.33 9.52
N THR A 24 -3.28 -1.43 10.44
CA THR A 24 -4.12 -0.27 10.74
C THR A 24 -4.07 0.73 9.60
N VAL A 25 -5.03 1.67 9.57
CA VAL A 25 -5.11 2.70 8.51
C VAL A 25 -3.83 3.53 8.44
N ASP A 26 -3.28 3.90 9.60
CA ASP A 26 -2.03 4.65 9.69
C ASP A 26 -0.84 3.89 9.09
N GLN A 27 -0.73 2.60 9.42
CA GLN A 27 0.31 1.72 8.89
C GLN A 27 0.16 1.48 7.38
N GLU A 28 -1.07 1.34 6.88
CA GLU A 28 -1.31 1.24 5.43
C GLU A 28 -0.92 2.54 4.71
N SER A 29 -1.23 3.71 5.29
CA SER A 29 -0.86 5.00 4.71
C SER A 29 0.65 5.20 4.67
N ALA A 30 1.35 4.91 5.78
CA ALA A 30 2.81 4.98 5.83
C ALA A 30 3.48 4.04 4.81
N LEU A 31 2.93 2.83 4.65
CA LEU A 31 3.39 1.88 3.65
C LEU A 31 3.15 2.41 2.23
N ALA A 32 1.96 2.94 1.93
CA ALA A 32 1.63 3.53 0.63
C ALA A 32 2.58 4.69 0.27
N GLN A 33 2.85 5.60 1.20
CA GLN A 33 3.81 6.69 1.01
C GLN A 33 5.23 6.16 0.74
N ARG A 34 5.65 5.10 1.43
CA ARG A 34 6.96 4.48 1.20
C ARG A 34 7.06 3.89 -0.20
N ILE A 35 6.00 3.23 -0.68
CA ILE A 35 5.92 2.69 -2.05
C ILE A 35 6.09 3.81 -3.07
N ILE A 36 5.39 4.93 -2.88
CA ILE A 36 5.48 6.09 -3.78
C ILE A 36 6.91 6.65 -3.80
N ARG A 37 7.54 6.85 -2.64
CA ARG A 37 8.94 7.32 -2.58
C ARG A 37 9.90 6.38 -3.28
N LEU A 38 9.72 5.07 -3.12
CA LEU A 38 10.55 4.07 -3.79
C LEU A 38 10.34 4.08 -5.30
N SER A 39 9.12 4.32 -5.79
CA SER A 39 8.86 4.48 -7.22
C SER A 39 9.49 5.74 -7.82
N GLN A 40 9.70 6.80 -7.03
CA GLN A 40 10.32 8.05 -7.51
C GLN A 40 11.83 7.90 -7.75
N VAL A 41 12.47 6.91 -7.12
CA VAL A 41 13.91 6.61 -7.28
C VAL A 41 14.13 5.40 -8.19
N ASP A 42 13.13 5.06 -9.02
CA ASP A 42 13.13 3.91 -9.95
C ASP A 42 13.46 2.57 -9.27
N TYR A 43 13.17 2.43 -7.98
CA TYR A 43 13.37 1.17 -7.28
C TYR A 43 12.31 0.15 -7.74
N PRO A 44 12.71 -1.05 -8.21
CA PRO A 44 11.79 -2.05 -8.73
C PRO A 44 11.01 -2.70 -7.58
N LEU A 45 9.90 -2.05 -7.18
CA LEU A 45 9.05 -2.56 -6.13
C LEU A 45 8.09 -3.62 -6.68
N THR A 46 8.57 -4.87 -6.74
CA THR A 46 7.75 -5.98 -7.23
C THR A 46 6.69 -6.39 -6.18
N PRO A 47 5.54 -6.95 -6.63
CA PRO A 47 4.54 -7.53 -5.74
C PRO A 47 5.10 -8.55 -4.75
N GLY A 48 6.11 -9.33 -5.16
CA GLY A 48 6.77 -10.33 -4.31
C GLY A 48 7.48 -9.67 -3.12
N VAL A 49 8.34 -8.68 -3.40
CA VAL A 49 9.08 -7.93 -2.37
C VAL A 49 8.11 -7.30 -1.37
N LEU A 50 7.07 -6.61 -1.85
CA LEU A 50 6.08 -5.99 -0.97
C LEU A 50 5.40 -7.01 -0.06
N ARG A 51 5.03 -8.19 -0.59
CA ARG A 51 4.38 -9.26 0.18
C ARG A 51 5.32 -9.85 1.24
N SER A 52 6.60 -10.01 0.94
CA SER A 52 7.60 -10.48 1.91
C SER A 52 7.89 -9.43 2.99
N CYS A 53 8.02 -8.15 2.61
CA CYS A 53 8.23 -7.06 3.56
C CYS A 53 7.08 -6.95 4.57
N VAL A 54 5.84 -7.04 4.10
CA VAL A 54 4.65 -6.98 4.98
C VAL A 54 4.57 -8.18 5.91
N TYR A 55 4.94 -9.37 5.44
CA TYR A 55 5.03 -10.55 6.28
C TYR A 55 6.04 -10.35 7.42
N LYS A 56 7.26 -9.92 7.08
CA LYS A 56 8.31 -9.61 8.07
C LYS A 56 7.85 -8.55 9.06
N PHE A 57 7.27 -7.46 8.56
CA PHE A 57 6.71 -6.41 9.39
C PHE A 57 5.66 -6.94 10.38
N ALA A 58 4.72 -7.77 9.91
CA ALA A 58 3.71 -8.36 10.77
C ALA A 58 4.30 -9.30 11.83
N LYS A 59 5.37 -10.04 11.51
CA LYS A 59 6.09 -10.89 12.47
C LYS A 59 6.87 -10.07 13.50
N THR A 60 7.66 -9.08 13.07
CA THR A 60 8.43 -8.20 13.96
C THR A 60 7.53 -7.45 14.94
N ASN A 61 6.35 -7.00 14.49
CA ASN A 61 5.39 -6.29 15.34
C ASN A 61 4.40 -7.22 16.06
N ASN A 62 4.59 -8.55 16.00
CA ASN A 62 3.72 -9.55 16.61
C ASN A 62 2.22 -9.40 16.25
N ILE A 63 1.93 -8.93 15.03
CA ILE A 63 0.57 -8.73 14.53
C ILE A 63 0.01 -10.10 14.13
N LYS A 64 -1.11 -10.51 14.73
CA LYS A 64 -1.81 -11.74 14.36
C LYS A 64 -2.28 -11.66 12.91
N ASN A 65 -1.71 -12.51 12.06
CA ASN A 65 -1.97 -12.51 10.62
C ASN A 65 -2.27 -13.93 10.11
N PRO A 66 -3.13 -14.07 9.08
CA PRO A 66 -3.41 -15.35 8.42
C PRO A 66 -2.38 -15.68 7.32
N PHE A 67 -1.19 -15.08 7.34
CA PHE A 67 -0.21 -15.32 6.28
C PHE A 67 0.38 -16.72 6.39
N ARG A 68 0.70 -17.32 5.23
CA ARG A 68 1.26 -18.66 5.17
C ARG A 68 2.71 -18.61 5.62
N THR A 69 3.02 -19.17 6.78
CA THR A 69 4.39 -19.20 7.33
C THR A 69 5.37 -19.90 6.40
N GLU A 70 4.95 -20.99 5.75
CA GLU A 70 5.80 -21.78 4.84
C GLU A 70 6.38 -20.98 3.66
N LYS A 71 5.68 -19.93 3.22
CA LYS A 71 6.12 -19.09 2.08
C LYS A 71 6.68 -17.74 2.52
N GLU A 72 6.64 -17.42 3.82
CA GLU A 72 7.08 -16.14 4.40
C GLU A 72 6.59 -14.89 3.64
N MET A 73 5.36 -14.97 3.13
CA MET A 73 4.80 -13.96 2.25
C MET A 73 3.34 -13.68 2.58
N ALA A 74 2.94 -12.42 2.46
CA ALA A 74 1.54 -12.05 2.46
C ALA A 74 0.78 -12.71 1.28
N GLY A 75 -0.51 -12.99 1.45
CA GLY A 75 -1.34 -13.60 0.40
C GLY A 75 -1.63 -12.64 -0.76
N LEU A 76 -1.92 -13.18 -1.95
CA LEU A 76 -2.28 -12.37 -3.13
C LEU A 76 -3.57 -11.56 -2.89
N PHE A 77 -4.55 -12.15 -2.19
CA PHE A 77 -5.79 -11.47 -1.80
C PHE A 77 -5.54 -10.26 -0.89
N TRP A 78 -4.56 -10.36 0.01
CA TRP A 78 -4.19 -9.24 0.86
C TRP A 78 -3.65 -8.08 0.01
N LEU A 79 -2.74 -8.37 -0.93
CA LEU A 79 -2.17 -7.36 -1.82
C LEU A 79 -3.27 -6.66 -2.66
N LYS A 80 -4.19 -7.44 -3.26
CA LYS A 80 -5.32 -6.88 -4.01
C LYS A 80 -6.18 -5.96 -3.14
N GLY A 81 -6.47 -6.39 -1.91
CA GLY A 81 -7.22 -5.57 -0.95
C GLY A 81 -6.48 -4.29 -0.57
N PHE A 82 -5.17 -4.38 -0.30
CA PHE A 82 -4.32 -3.23 0.02
C PHE A 82 -4.32 -2.19 -1.13
N LEU A 83 -4.12 -2.63 -2.37
CA LEU A 83 -4.17 -1.76 -3.55
C LEU A 83 -5.58 -1.23 -3.83
N SER A 84 -6.64 -1.92 -3.40
CA SER A 84 -8.01 -1.42 -3.50
C SER A 84 -8.31 -0.31 -2.50
N ARG A 85 -7.70 -0.36 -1.33
CA ARG A 85 -7.83 0.68 -0.29
C ARG A 85 -6.94 1.88 -0.55
N ASN A 86 -5.75 1.67 -1.13
CA ASN A 86 -4.75 2.70 -1.37
C ASN A 86 -4.49 2.87 -2.89
N PRO A 87 -5.42 3.49 -3.64
CA PRO A 87 -5.31 3.65 -5.08
C PRO A 87 -4.10 4.49 -5.52
N GLU A 88 -3.64 5.41 -4.67
CA GLU A 88 -2.47 6.27 -4.87
C GLU A 88 -1.14 5.51 -4.95
N SER A 89 -1.05 4.33 -4.32
CA SER A 89 0.13 3.47 -4.34
C SER A 89 0.23 2.58 -5.57
N ARG A 90 -0.82 2.57 -6.42
CA ARG A 90 -0.80 1.78 -7.64
C ARG A 90 0.20 2.40 -8.62
N PRO A 91 1.04 1.58 -9.28
CA PRO A 91 1.81 2.06 -10.42
C PRO A 91 0.82 2.67 -11.41
N ARG A 92 0.99 3.95 -11.76
CA ARG A 92 0.18 4.54 -12.83
C ARG A 92 0.50 3.77 -14.10
N LYS A 93 -0.52 3.15 -14.72
CA LYS A 93 -0.39 2.74 -16.11
C LYS A 93 0.02 4.00 -16.87
N ALA A 94 1.12 3.95 -17.62
CA ALA A 94 1.43 5.00 -18.58
C ALA A 94 0.18 5.15 -19.47
N GLN A 95 -0.54 6.24 -19.31
CA GLN A 95 -1.64 6.55 -20.20
C GLN A 95 -0.97 6.89 -21.53
N ASN A 96 -1.24 6.05 -22.54
CA ASN A 96 -0.79 6.14 -23.93
C ASN A 96 -0.21 7.51 -24.27
N LEU A 97 1.12 7.61 -24.33
CA LEU A 97 1.76 8.71 -25.03
C LEU A 97 1.20 8.69 -26.45
N ASN A 98 0.56 9.78 -26.88
CA ASN A 98 0.09 9.89 -28.25
C ASN A 98 1.32 9.73 -29.16
N PRO A 99 1.39 8.72 -30.05
CA PRO A 99 2.55 8.53 -30.93
C PRO A 99 2.84 9.76 -31.79
N ALA A 100 1.88 10.65 -31.97
CA ALA A 100 2.05 11.93 -32.67
C ALA A 100 3.06 12.89 -32.03
N GLN A 101 3.51 12.67 -30.78
CA GLN A 101 4.54 13.49 -30.14
C GLN A 101 5.98 12.95 -30.30
N VAL A 102 6.15 11.78 -30.93
CA VAL A 102 7.45 11.07 -31.05
C VAL A 102 8.10 11.29 -32.43
N GLN A 103 7.57 12.17 -33.28
CA GLN A 103 8.18 12.49 -34.58
C GLN A 103 8.35 14.01 -34.72
N LYS A 104 9.58 14.49 -34.48
CA LYS A 104 10.12 15.72 -35.05
C LYS A 104 11.58 15.50 -35.40
#